data_AF-A0A528M391-F1
#
_entry.id   AF-A0A528M391-F1
#
_cell.length_a   1.000
_cell.length_b   1.000
_cell.length_c   1.000
_cell.angle_alpha   90.00
_cell.angle_beta   90.00
_cell.angle_gamma   90.00
#
_symmetry.space_group_name_H-M   'P 1'
#
loop_
_entity.id
_entity.type
_entity.pdbx_description
1 polymer ?
#
loop_
_entity_poly.entity_id
_entity_poly.type
_entity_poly.pdbx_seq_one_letter_code
_entity_poly.pdbx_strand_id
1 'polypeptide(L)' 'MVTKTVTIKERVPAALLRPCPGKWRKAGGPATTEDFIVRGDVNGAGLDTCAAQVAKIAAWDKG' A
#
# COMPACT_ATOMS: atom_id res chain seq x y z
N MET A 1 13.46 35.09 29.02
CA MET A 1 13.65 33.92 28.14
C MET A 1 12.40 33.78 27.29
N VAL A 2 12.49 33.88 25.97
CA VAL A 2 11.34 33.73 25.06
C VAL A 2 11.42 32.32 24.48
N THR A 3 10.44 31.48 24.79
CA THR A 3 10.31 30.13 24.25
C THR A 3 9.40 30.15 23.02
N LYS A 4 9.92 29.78 21.85
CA LYS A 4 9.15 29.64 20.61
C LYS A 4 8.76 28.19 20.43
N THR A 5 7.46 27.90 20.42
CA THR A 5 6.95 26.56 20.13
C THR A 5 7.00 26.32 18.63
N VAL A 6 7.63 25.24 18.20
CA VAL A 6 7.71 24.82 16.79
C VAL A 6 7.06 23.45 16.67
N THR A 7 6.05 23.33 15.82
CA THR A 7 5.44 22.03 15.52
C THR A 7 6.26 21.35 14.45
N ILE A 8 6.92 20.25 14.79
CA ILE A 8 7.63 19.40 13.84
C ILE A 8 6.67 18.29 13.40
N LYS A 9 6.45 18.17 12.09
CA LYS A 9 5.70 17.03 11.53
C LYS A 9 6.67 15.90 11.26
N GLU A 10 6.50 14.80 11.96
CA GLU A 10 7.26 13.58 11.70
C GLU A 10 6.91 13.03 10.32
N ARG A 11 7.93 12.57 9.58
CA ARG A 11 7.77 11.97 8.25
C ARG A 11 7.79 10.47 8.36
N VAL A 12 6.97 9.81 7.55
CA VAL A 12 6.95 8.35 7.47
C VAL A 12 8.21 7.87 6.73
N PRO A 13 8.95 6.88 7.28
CA PRO A 13 10.07 6.27 6.56
C PRO A 13 9.67 5.77 5.18
N ALA A 14 10.49 6.05 4.15
CA ALA A 14 10.18 5.72 2.76
C ALA A 14 9.89 4.22 2.52
N ALA A 15 10.53 3.33 3.29
CA ALA A 15 10.29 1.89 3.23
C ALA A 15 8.84 1.50 3.57
N LEU A 16 8.18 2.27 4.44
CA LEU A 16 6.79 2.05 4.86
C LEU A 16 5.76 2.69 3.91
N LEU A 17 6.19 3.58 3.03
CA LEU A 17 5.37 4.19 1.98
C LEU A 17 5.45 3.44 0.65
N ARG A 18 6.20 2.33 0.59
CA ARG A 18 6.34 1.55 -0.63
C ARG A 18 4.96 1.03 -1.06
N PRO A 19 4.57 1.18 -2.35
CA PRO A 19 3.29 0.68 -2.83
C PRO A 19 3.11 -0.82 -2.58
N CYS A 20 1.90 -1.22 -2.19
CA CYS A 20 1.56 -2.63 -2.08
C CYS A 20 1.62 -3.29 -3.47
N PRO A 21 1.98 -4.58 -3.58
CA PRO A 21 2.00 -5.29 -4.85
C PRO A 21 0.61 -5.26 -5.50
N GLY A 22 0.60 -5.13 -6.82
CA GLY A 22 -0.62 -5.11 -7.60
C GLY A 22 -1.32 -6.47 -7.58
N LYS A 23 -2.65 -6.45 -7.71
CA LYS A 23 -3.42 -7.68 -7.90
C LYS A 23 -2.96 -8.41 -9.16
N TRP A 24 -2.86 -9.73 -9.04
CA TRP A 24 -2.69 -10.59 -10.20
C TRP A 24 -3.92 -10.50 -11.11
N ARG A 25 -3.70 -10.38 -12.42
CA ARG A 25 -4.76 -10.29 -13.44
C ARG A 25 -4.36 -11.06 -14.69
N LYS A 26 -5.30 -11.84 -15.22
CA LYS A 26 -5.27 -12.47 -16.55
C LYS A 26 -6.62 -12.23 -17.20
N ALA A 27 -6.61 -11.91 -18.49
CA ALA A 27 -7.83 -11.69 -19.25
C ALA A 27 -8.73 -12.95 -19.18
N GLY A 28 -10.00 -12.78 -18.81
CA GLY A 28 -10.93 -13.90 -18.62
C GLY A 28 -10.83 -14.65 -17.29
N GLY A 29 -9.93 -14.27 -16.38
CA GLY A 29 -9.80 -14.91 -15.07
C GLY A 29 -8.91 -16.16 -15.08
N PRO A 30 -9.00 -17.02 -14.06
CA PRO A 30 -8.26 -18.29 -14.02
C PRO A 30 -8.77 -19.29 -15.03
N ALA A 31 -7.83 -19.91 -15.74
CA ALA A 31 -8.10 -20.92 -16.76
C ALA A 31 -7.40 -22.25 -16.46
N THR A 32 -6.28 -22.25 -15.74
CA THR A 32 -5.52 -23.46 -15.39
C THR A 32 -5.38 -23.63 -13.89
N THR A 33 -5.11 -24.86 -13.43
CA THR A 33 -4.77 -25.13 -12.02
C THR A 33 -3.56 -24.31 -11.56
N GLU A 34 -2.57 -24.13 -12.43
CA GLU A 34 -1.41 -23.27 -12.18
C GLU A 34 -1.82 -21.83 -11.88
N ASP A 35 -2.84 -21.30 -12.57
CA ASP A 35 -3.34 -19.94 -12.29
C ASP A 35 -3.86 -19.80 -10.86
N PHE A 36 -4.26 -20.88 -10.18
CA PHE A 36 -4.68 -20.84 -8.77
C PHE A 36 -3.50 -20.99 -7.80
N ILE A 37 -2.50 -21.80 -8.16
CA ILE A 37 -1.28 -21.99 -7.36
C ILE A 37 -0.46 -20.70 -7.32
N VAL A 38 -0.30 -20.04 -8.47
CA VAL A 38 0.40 -18.75 -8.61
C VAL A 38 -0.41 -17.58 -8.01
N ARG A 39 -1.66 -17.81 -7.57
CA ARG A 39 -2.56 -16.78 -7.02
C ARG A 39 -2.76 -16.78 -5.51
N GLY A 40 -2.28 -17.81 -4.81
CA GLY A 40 -2.57 -17.97 -3.37
C GLY A 40 -2.12 -16.80 -2.50
N ASP A 41 -1.08 -16.08 -2.93
CA ASP A 41 -0.41 -14.98 -2.23
C ASP A 41 -0.91 -13.57 -2.63
N VAL A 42 -1.59 -13.44 -3.77
CA VAL A 42 -2.08 -12.17 -4.38
C VAL A 42 -3.60 -12.02 -4.31
N ASN A 43 -4.20 -12.61 -3.28
CA ASN A 43 -5.62 -12.66 -3.04
C ASN A 43 -6.25 -11.26 -2.87
N GLY A 44 -6.92 -10.80 -3.92
CA GLY A 44 -8.16 -10.02 -3.84
C GLY A 44 -8.16 -8.81 -2.90
N ALA A 45 -9.32 -8.53 -2.29
CA ALA A 45 -9.66 -7.31 -1.56
C ALA A 45 -8.66 -6.86 -0.47
N GLY A 46 -7.83 -7.78 0.05
CA GLY A 46 -6.76 -7.45 1.01
C GLY A 46 -5.67 -6.55 0.42
N LEU A 47 -5.24 -6.81 -0.83
CA LEU A 47 -4.27 -5.95 -1.52
C LEU A 47 -4.84 -4.58 -1.88
N ASP A 48 -6.13 -4.50 -2.23
CA ASP A 48 -6.79 -3.20 -2.45
C ASP A 48 -6.83 -2.37 -1.17
N THR A 49 -7.15 -3.03 -0.05
CA THR A 49 -7.21 -2.37 1.25
C THR A 49 -5.83 -1.89 1.68
N CYS A 50 -4.79 -2.72 1.53
CA CYS A 50 -3.39 -2.34 1.73
C CYS A 50 -3.03 -1.11 0.87
N ALA A 51 -3.29 -1.18 -0.43
CA ALA A 51 -2.97 -0.10 -1.36
C ALA A 51 -3.69 1.21 -0.99
N ALA A 52 -4.98 1.13 -0.63
CA ALA A 52 -5.75 2.29 -0.21
C ALA A 52 -5.25 2.91 1.10
N GLN A 53 -4.86 2.08 2.08
CA GLN A 53 -4.28 2.54 3.34
C GLN A 53 -2.93 3.23 3.12
N VAL A 54 -2.01 2.60 2.40
CA VAL A 54 -0.69 3.18 2.12
C VAL A 54 -0.82 4.48 1.32
N ALA A 55 -1.76 4.55 0.36
CA ALA A 55 -2.02 5.78 -0.40
C ALA A 55 -2.49 6.93 0.49
N LYS A 56 -3.40 6.67 1.45
CA LYS A 56 -3.85 7.68 2.41
C LYS A 56 -2.73 8.12 3.36
N ILE A 57 -1.90 7.19 3.83
CA ILE A 57 -0.74 7.50 4.68
C ILE A 57 0.27 8.35 3.89
N ALA A 58 0.54 8.02 2.63
CA ALA A 58 1.43 8.79 1.77
C ALA A 58 0.89 10.21 1.50
N ALA A 59 -0.43 10.36 1.32
CA ALA A 59 -1.06 11.66 1.17
C ALA A 59 -0.94 12.48 2.46
N TRP A 60 -1.22 11.86 3.62
CA TRP A 60 -1.02 12.50 4.92
C TRP A 60 0.44 12.91 5.12
N ASP A 61 1.42 12.08 4.78
CA ASP A 61 2.84 12.41 4.94
C ASP A 61 3.23 13.66 4.14
N LYS A 62 2.73 13.79 2.90
CA LYS A 62 3.05 14.90 1.99
C LYS A 62 2.65 16.29 2.52
N GLY A 63 1.58 16.40 3.31
CA GLY A 63 1.07 17.69 3.79
C GLY A 63 -0.30 17.98 3.22
#